data_AF-A0A1V5FBP8-F1
#
_entry.id   AF-A0A1V5FBP8-F1
#
_cell.length_a   1.000
_cell.length_b   1.000
_cell.length_c   1.000
_cell.angle_alpha   90.00
_cell.angle_beta   90.00
_cell.angle_gamma   90.00
#
_symmetry.space_group_name_H-M   'P 1'
#
loop_
_entity.id
_entity.type
_entity.pdbx_description
1 polymer ?
#
loop_
_entity_poly.entity_id
_entity_poly.type
_entity_poly.pdbx_seq_one_letter_code
_entity_poly.pdbx_strand_id
1 'polypeptide(L)'
;MAAGYFRRLLEERKIKDIEVRSAGVMTITGLLASQEAIQVMDGVSVDLRRHRSTQLTSELIRKADLILAMTPFHRQTAVRMDENAKDKTYLLKEFTRSDLKNVQIADPMGCTLEVFKKCFKEIRSACDKLIEHEFVTGRPAPPPPRKAEAARKAAARAKSAAGAGRSAKSASRKSASKATATKKTAGTKPAAARGKAATAGQAAAKRPKTPAAKPAPAKTAPAKRTKAAGVASSASTRRNK
;
A
#
# COMPACT_ATOMS: atom_id res chain seq x y z
N MET A 1 -3.09 2.47 -13.68
CA MET A 1 -1.99 3.39 -14.01
C MET A 1 -0.63 2.80 -13.59
N ALA A 2 -0.13 3.01 -12.36
CA ALA A 2 1.24 2.66 -11.92
C ALA A 2 1.82 1.34 -12.45
N ALA A 3 1.20 0.19 -12.15
CA ALA A 3 1.69 -1.13 -12.57
C ALA A 3 1.78 -1.34 -14.10
N GLY A 4 0.96 -0.63 -14.89
CA GLY A 4 1.04 -0.67 -16.35
C GLY A 4 2.22 0.16 -16.87
N TYR A 5 2.42 1.36 -16.32
CA TYR A 5 3.55 2.22 -16.68
C TYR A 5 4.90 1.61 -16.27
N PHE A 6 4.97 1.01 -15.08
CA PHE A 6 6.20 0.36 -14.63
C PHE A 6 6.54 -0.90 -15.43
N ARG A 7 5.55 -1.66 -15.94
CA ARG A 7 5.82 -2.76 -16.89
C ARG A 7 6.42 -2.25 -18.20
N ARG A 8 5.87 -1.18 -18.78
CA ARG A 8 6.48 -0.52 -19.96
C ARG A 8 7.94 -0.13 -19.71
N LEU A 9 8.27 0.44 -18.54
CA LEU A 9 9.66 0.80 -18.21
C LEU A 9 10.60 -0.42 -18.09
N LEU A 10 10.12 -1.53 -17.53
CA LEU A 10 10.90 -2.79 -17.47
C LEU A 10 11.11 -3.38 -18.86
N GLU A 11 10.08 -3.38 -19.70
CA GLU A 11 10.12 -3.83 -21.10
C GLU A 11 11.12 -2.99 -21.93
N GLU A 12 11.08 -1.65 -21.81
CA GLU A 12 12.05 -0.73 -22.43
C GLU A 12 13.50 -0.97 -21.95
N ARG A 13 13.69 -1.31 -20.68
CA ARG A 13 15.01 -1.68 -20.12
C ARG A 13 15.38 -3.15 -20.32
N LYS A 14 14.51 -3.95 -20.94
CA LYS A 14 14.64 -5.41 -21.15
C LYS A 14 14.81 -6.22 -19.86
N ILE A 15 14.38 -5.69 -18.71
CA ILE A 15 14.41 -6.38 -17.41
C ILE A 15 13.25 -7.37 -17.36
N LYS A 16 13.53 -8.66 -17.12
CA LYS A 16 12.53 -9.74 -17.17
C LYS A 16 12.24 -10.38 -15.81
N ASP A 17 13.15 -10.23 -14.86
CA ASP A 17 13.17 -10.98 -13.59
C ASP A 17 12.27 -10.36 -12.49
N ILE A 18 11.34 -9.48 -12.88
CA ILE A 18 10.48 -8.70 -11.97
C ILE A 18 9.01 -8.84 -12.41
N GLU A 19 8.20 -9.54 -11.61
CA GLU A 19 6.75 -9.62 -11.84
C GLU A 19 6.01 -8.41 -11.23
N VAL A 20 5.26 -7.67 -12.05
CA VAL A 20 4.54 -6.45 -11.61
C VAL A 20 3.03 -6.66 -11.57
N ARG A 21 2.53 -7.01 -10.38
CA ARG A 21 1.10 -7.13 -10.05
C ARG A 21 0.53 -5.82 -9.47
N SER A 22 -0.80 -5.73 -9.42
CA SER A 22 -1.53 -4.63 -8.79
C SER A 22 -2.77 -5.15 -8.09
N ALA A 23 -3.02 -4.73 -6.85
CA ALA A 23 -4.22 -5.08 -6.09
C ALA A 23 -4.77 -3.87 -5.32
N GLY A 24 -6.08 -3.83 -5.10
CA GLY A 24 -6.78 -2.75 -4.38
C GLY A 24 -7.32 -3.21 -3.02
N VAL A 25 -7.27 -2.32 -2.03
CA VAL A 25 -7.79 -2.59 -0.67
C VAL A 25 -9.30 -2.39 -0.54
N MET A 26 -9.89 -1.55 -1.39
CA MET A 26 -11.34 -1.27 -1.45
C MET A 26 -11.87 -1.52 -2.87
N THR A 27 -11.54 -2.69 -3.43
CA THR A 27 -12.00 -3.08 -4.77
C THR A 27 -12.61 -4.47 -4.75
N ILE A 28 -13.55 -4.70 -5.65
CA ILE A 28 -14.06 -6.03 -6.00
C ILE A 28 -13.24 -6.51 -7.20
N THR A 29 -12.87 -7.80 -7.25
CA THR A 29 -12.12 -8.38 -8.38
C THR A 29 -12.95 -8.36 -9.66
N GLY A 30 -12.33 -8.04 -10.80
CA GLY A 30 -12.95 -8.12 -12.13
C GLY A 30 -13.48 -6.80 -12.72
N LEU A 31 -13.41 -5.69 -11.98
CA LEU A 31 -13.80 -4.37 -12.48
C LEU A 31 -12.84 -3.88 -13.58
N LEU A 32 -13.36 -3.08 -14.52
CA LEU A 32 -12.55 -2.43 -15.56
C LEU A 32 -11.74 -1.26 -15.00
N ALA A 33 -10.70 -0.84 -15.73
CA ALA A 33 -10.12 0.50 -15.53
C ALA A 33 -11.16 1.59 -15.90
N SER A 34 -11.10 2.73 -15.23
CA SER A 34 -11.96 3.89 -15.60
C SER A 34 -11.54 4.47 -16.96
N GLN A 35 -12.45 5.16 -17.64
CA GLN A 35 -12.18 5.69 -18.98
C GLN A 35 -11.09 6.77 -18.95
N GLU A 36 -11.04 7.57 -17.89
CA GLU A 36 -10.01 8.57 -17.64
C GLU A 36 -8.63 7.91 -17.43
N ALA A 37 -8.59 6.79 -16.69
CA ALA A 37 -7.38 6.00 -16.50
C ALA A 37 -6.90 5.32 -17.79
N ILE A 38 -7.80 4.98 -18.71
CA ILE A 38 -7.45 4.48 -20.04
C ILE A 38 -6.88 5.63 -20.90
N GLN A 39 -7.61 6.74 -21.03
CA GLN A 39 -7.20 7.91 -21.83
C GLN A 39 -5.83 8.48 -21.42
N VAL A 40 -5.54 8.55 -20.11
CA VAL A 40 -4.24 9.02 -19.61
C VAL A 40 -3.10 8.05 -19.94
N MET A 41 -3.38 6.75 -20.01
CA MET A 41 -2.37 5.72 -20.24
C MET A 41 -2.17 5.41 -21.73
N ASP A 42 -3.18 5.61 -22.58
CA ASP A 42 -3.04 5.68 -24.04
C ASP A 42 -2.06 6.79 -24.44
N GLY A 43 -2.11 7.94 -23.76
CA GLY A 43 -1.14 9.04 -23.92
C GLY A 43 0.30 8.69 -23.52
N VAL A 44 0.55 7.51 -22.94
CA VAL A 44 1.88 6.90 -22.75
C VAL A 44 1.93 5.47 -23.29
N SER A 45 1.16 5.16 -24.33
CA SER A 45 1.23 3.90 -25.09
C SER A 45 0.99 2.62 -24.27
N VAL A 46 0.26 2.70 -23.15
CA VAL A 46 -0.04 1.54 -22.27
C VAL A 46 -1.54 1.25 -22.29
N ASP A 47 -1.93 0.15 -22.94
CA ASP A 47 -3.33 -0.30 -22.93
C ASP A 47 -3.75 -0.78 -21.53
N LEU A 48 -4.85 -0.20 -21.00
CA LEU A 48 -5.54 -0.69 -19.81
C LEU A 48 -6.93 -1.27 -20.08
N ARG A 49 -7.40 -1.37 -21.33
CA ARG A 49 -8.73 -1.93 -21.68
C ARG A 49 -8.87 -3.39 -21.21
N ARG A 50 -7.78 -4.15 -21.27
CA ARG A 50 -7.70 -5.54 -20.78
C ARG A 50 -7.41 -5.66 -19.28
N HIS A 51 -7.15 -4.56 -18.56
CA HIS A 51 -6.95 -4.61 -17.12
C HIS A 51 -8.22 -5.03 -16.39
N ARG A 52 -8.06 -5.83 -15.34
CA ARG A 52 -9.11 -6.17 -14.37
C ARG A 52 -8.57 -5.90 -12.97
N SER A 53 -9.39 -5.31 -12.11
CA SER A 53 -9.06 -5.15 -10.70
C SER A 53 -8.85 -6.50 -10.03
N THR A 54 -7.96 -6.53 -9.04
CA THR A 54 -7.73 -7.67 -8.15
C THR A 54 -7.84 -7.16 -6.72
N GLN A 55 -8.65 -7.80 -5.90
CA GLN A 55 -8.71 -7.50 -4.46
C GLN A 55 -7.39 -7.92 -3.79
N LEU A 56 -6.89 -7.11 -2.85
CA LEU A 56 -5.72 -7.48 -2.05
C LEU A 56 -6.06 -8.69 -1.16
N THR A 57 -5.16 -9.67 -1.08
CA THR A 57 -5.30 -10.83 -0.20
C THR A 57 -4.00 -11.07 0.56
N SER A 58 -4.08 -11.71 1.73
CA SER A 58 -2.89 -12.06 2.52
C SER A 58 -1.97 -13.03 1.77
N GLU A 59 -2.48 -13.83 0.83
CA GLU A 59 -1.67 -14.65 -0.07
C GLU A 59 -0.84 -13.80 -1.04
N LEU A 60 -1.45 -12.79 -1.69
CA LEU A 60 -0.72 -11.85 -2.54
C LEU A 60 0.31 -11.05 -1.76
N ILE A 61 -0.01 -10.66 -0.51
CA ILE A 61 0.94 -10.01 0.40
C ILE A 61 2.14 -10.93 0.68
N ARG A 62 1.90 -12.20 1.01
CA ARG A 62 3.00 -13.15 1.30
C ARG A 62 3.89 -13.38 0.09
N LYS A 63 3.32 -13.56 -1.11
CA LYS A 63 4.05 -13.80 -2.37
C LYS A 63 4.86 -12.61 -2.91
N ALA A 64 4.57 -11.37 -2.52
CA ALA A 64 5.28 -10.18 -3.04
C ALA A 64 6.53 -9.84 -2.21
N ASP A 65 7.69 -9.65 -2.82
CA ASP A 65 8.91 -9.23 -2.12
C ASP A 65 8.89 -7.75 -1.70
N LEU A 66 8.18 -6.92 -2.46
CA LEU A 66 8.03 -5.49 -2.24
C LEU A 66 6.59 -5.05 -2.54
N ILE A 67 6.02 -4.21 -1.68
CA ILE A 67 4.65 -3.69 -1.81
C ILE A 67 4.71 -2.16 -1.77
N LEU A 68 4.33 -1.51 -2.87
CA LEU A 68 4.37 -0.04 -3.00
C LEU A 68 2.95 0.54 -2.95
N ALA A 69 2.63 1.16 -1.81
CA ALA A 69 1.35 1.80 -1.53
C ALA A 69 1.30 3.25 -2.05
N MET A 70 0.12 3.68 -2.51
CA MET A 70 -0.10 5.08 -2.94
C MET A 70 -0.40 6.00 -1.75
N THR A 71 -1.05 5.49 -0.70
CA THR A 71 -1.49 6.26 0.48
C THR A 71 -1.13 5.54 1.79
N PRO A 72 -1.02 6.25 2.92
CA PRO A 72 -0.86 5.64 4.25
C PRO A 72 -1.97 4.63 4.58
N PHE A 73 -3.20 4.89 4.11
CA PHE A 73 -4.33 3.98 4.26
C PHE A 73 -4.09 2.63 3.57
N HIS A 74 -3.57 2.61 2.32
CA HIS A 74 -3.25 1.35 1.63
C HIS A 74 -2.19 0.54 2.39
N ARG A 75 -1.14 1.22 2.90
CA ARG A 75 -0.10 0.59 3.72
C ARG A 75 -0.66 0.02 5.02
N GLN A 76 -1.44 0.80 5.77
CA GLN A 76 -1.98 0.38 7.06
C GLN A 76 -3.03 -0.74 6.92
N THR A 77 -3.77 -0.77 5.81
CA THR A 77 -4.70 -1.87 5.52
C THR A 77 -3.95 -3.15 5.17
N ALA A 78 -2.89 -3.10 4.35
CA ALA A 78 -2.04 -4.27 4.08
C ALA A 78 -1.43 -4.87 5.36
N VAL A 79 -0.88 -4.04 6.25
CA VAL A 79 -0.33 -4.49 7.56
C VAL A 79 -1.41 -5.03 8.50
N ARG A 80 -2.66 -4.56 8.40
CA ARG A 80 -3.80 -5.12 9.15
C ARG A 80 -4.33 -6.44 8.56
N MET A 81 -4.03 -6.76 7.30
CA MET A 81 -4.44 -8.00 6.64
C MET A 81 -3.43 -9.14 6.76
N ASP A 82 -2.15 -8.81 6.91
CA ASP A 82 -1.07 -9.77 7.20
C ASP A 82 0.14 -9.00 7.76
N GLU A 83 0.62 -9.37 8.96
CA GLU A 83 1.78 -8.70 9.58
C GLU A 83 3.06 -8.82 8.73
N ASN A 84 3.17 -9.84 7.88
CA ASN A 84 4.29 -10.00 6.94
C ASN A 84 4.38 -8.84 5.92
N ALA A 85 3.34 -8.01 5.78
CA ALA A 85 3.41 -6.78 4.98
C ALA A 85 4.35 -5.72 5.58
N LYS A 86 4.54 -5.72 6.91
CA LYS A 86 5.13 -4.61 7.70
C LYS A 86 6.51 -4.16 7.23
N ASP A 87 7.39 -5.12 6.98
CA ASP A 87 8.80 -4.87 6.63
C ASP A 87 9.05 -4.76 5.12
N LYS A 88 8.01 -4.93 4.29
CA LYS A 88 8.08 -4.84 2.82
C LYS A 88 7.07 -3.88 2.18
N THR A 89 6.24 -3.21 2.98
CA THR A 89 5.26 -2.23 2.49
C THR A 89 5.70 -0.80 2.78
N TYR A 90 5.93 -0.04 1.72
CA TYR A 90 6.38 1.37 1.74
C TYR A 90 5.43 2.23 0.90
N LEU A 91 5.46 3.56 1.07
CA LEU A 91 4.82 4.45 0.10
C LEU A 91 5.67 4.56 -1.17
N LEU A 92 5.05 4.65 -2.35
CA LEU A 92 5.77 4.72 -3.64
C LEU A 92 6.78 5.89 -3.68
N LYS A 93 6.40 7.06 -3.15
CA LYS A 93 7.29 8.24 -3.07
C LYS A 93 8.34 8.15 -1.93
N GLU A 94 8.01 7.46 -0.83
CA GLU A 94 8.92 7.21 0.31
C GLU A 94 10.09 6.33 -0.14
N PHE A 95 9.77 5.23 -0.83
CA PHE A 95 10.75 4.24 -1.30
C PHE A 95 11.68 4.82 -2.37
N THR A 96 11.10 5.50 -3.38
CA THR A 96 11.85 6.08 -4.51
C THR A 96 12.49 7.45 -4.19
N ARG A 97 12.28 7.97 -2.97
CA ARG A 97 12.64 9.34 -2.55
C ARG A 97 12.22 10.39 -3.60
N SER A 98 11.07 10.19 -4.25
CA SER A 98 10.68 11.02 -5.39
C SER A 98 10.29 12.42 -4.96
N ASP A 99 9.52 12.50 -3.87
CA ASP A 99 9.13 13.70 -3.12
C ASP A 99 8.93 13.28 -1.65
N LEU A 100 9.60 13.98 -0.72
CA LEU A 100 9.50 13.75 0.72
C LEU A 100 8.61 14.77 1.45
N LYS A 101 8.12 15.80 0.75
CA LYS A 101 7.18 16.80 1.30
C LYS A 101 5.73 16.34 1.17
N ASN A 102 5.34 15.82 0.00
CA ASN A 102 4.03 15.22 -0.21
C ASN A 102 4.16 13.74 -0.61
N VAL A 103 4.37 12.87 0.40
CA VAL A 103 4.72 11.44 0.22
C VAL A 103 3.53 10.58 -0.25
N GLN A 104 2.30 11.07 -0.14
CA GLN A 104 1.11 10.37 -0.63
C GLN A 104 0.78 10.74 -2.08
N ILE A 105 0.09 9.84 -2.78
CA ILE A 105 -0.52 10.06 -4.09
C ILE A 105 -2.03 9.91 -3.89
N ALA A 106 -2.78 10.98 -4.15
CA ALA A 106 -4.24 10.96 -4.01
C ALA A 106 -4.88 10.04 -5.05
N ASP A 107 -5.98 9.38 -4.67
CA ASP A 107 -6.77 8.56 -5.58
C ASP A 107 -7.66 9.49 -6.45
N PRO A 108 -7.55 9.44 -7.79
CA PRO A 108 -8.36 10.27 -8.70
C PRO A 108 -9.74 9.67 -9.00
N MET A 109 -10.10 8.50 -8.46
CA MET A 109 -11.39 7.85 -8.73
C MET A 109 -12.59 8.77 -8.43
N GLY A 110 -13.45 8.95 -9.44
CA GLY A 110 -14.62 9.86 -9.38
C GLY A 110 -14.31 11.33 -9.69
N CYS A 111 -13.04 11.69 -9.94
CA CYS A 111 -12.61 13.04 -10.31
C CYS A 111 -12.44 13.20 -11.83
N THR A 112 -12.20 14.45 -12.28
CA THR A 112 -12.03 14.76 -13.71
C THR A 112 -10.74 14.21 -14.31
N LEU A 113 -10.69 14.11 -15.64
CA LEU A 113 -9.49 13.69 -16.41
C LEU A 113 -8.23 14.48 -16.04
N GLU A 114 -8.33 15.75 -15.63
CA GLU A 114 -7.19 16.51 -15.14
C GLU A 114 -6.59 15.96 -13.85
N VAL A 115 -7.43 15.50 -12.92
CA VAL A 115 -6.98 14.90 -11.65
C VAL A 115 -6.29 13.58 -11.92
N PHE A 116 -6.79 12.78 -12.88
CA PHE A 116 -6.08 11.60 -13.39
C PHE A 116 -4.72 11.97 -14.01
N LYS A 117 -4.64 13.02 -14.84
CA LYS A 117 -3.36 13.52 -15.40
C LYS A 117 -2.38 13.99 -14.33
N LYS A 118 -2.86 14.71 -13.30
CA LYS A 118 -2.06 15.19 -12.16
C LYS A 118 -1.53 14.01 -11.31
N CYS A 119 -2.41 13.10 -10.90
CA CYS A 119 -2.06 11.86 -10.20
C CYS A 119 -1.05 11.01 -11.01
N PHE A 120 -1.27 10.85 -12.32
CA PHE A 120 -0.35 10.10 -13.16
C PHE A 120 1.02 10.76 -13.30
N LYS A 121 1.12 12.09 -13.34
CA LYS A 121 2.41 12.79 -13.34
C LYS A 121 3.24 12.49 -12.07
N GLU A 122 2.58 12.38 -10.92
CA GLU A 122 3.23 11.99 -9.66
C GLU A 122 3.66 10.52 -9.67
N ILE A 123 2.79 9.61 -10.11
CA ILE A 123 3.10 8.18 -10.30
C ILE A 123 4.29 8.01 -11.24
N ARG A 124 4.28 8.70 -12.39
CA ARG A 124 5.34 8.67 -13.39
C ARG A 124 6.69 9.09 -12.79
N SER A 125 6.76 10.26 -12.16
CA SER A 125 7.99 10.76 -11.53
C SER A 125 8.57 9.80 -10.48
N ALA A 126 7.72 9.05 -9.76
CA ALA A 126 8.18 8.01 -8.85
C ALA A 126 8.60 6.73 -9.57
N CYS A 127 7.88 6.26 -10.59
CA CYS A 127 8.24 5.09 -11.39
C CYS A 127 9.55 5.30 -12.20
N ASP A 128 9.76 6.50 -12.72
CA ASP A 128 10.97 6.91 -13.44
C ASP A 128 12.21 6.89 -12.51
N LYS A 129 12.03 7.09 -11.19
CA LYS A 129 13.06 6.86 -10.16
C LYS A 129 13.11 5.41 -9.65
N LEU A 130 12.01 4.65 -9.73
CA LEU A 130 11.94 3.26 -9.30
C LEU A 130 12.75 2.33 -10.22
N ILE A 131 12.74 2.59 -11.53
CA ILE A 131 13.50 1.78 -12.52
C ILE A 131 15.02 1.92 -12.34
N GLU A 132 15.49 3.04 -11.78
CA GLU A 132 16.88 3.29 -11.42
C GLU A 132 17.24 2.80 -10.01
N HIS A 133 16.23 2.47 -9.19
CA HIS A 133 16.42 2.12 -7.79
C HIS A 133 17.23 0.82 -7.64
N GLU A 134 17.99 0.76 -6.56
CA GLU A 134 18.98 -0.30 -6.29
C GLU A 134 18.32 -1.70 -6.18
N PHE A 135 17.10 -1.76 -5.63
CA PHE A 135 16.24 -2.96 -5.61
C PHE A 135 15.91 -3.51 -7.02
N VAL A 136 15.85 -2.66 -8.05
CA VAL A 136 15.47 -3.01 -9.42
C VAL A 136 16.71 -3.23 -10.30
N THR A 137 17.80 -2.51 -10.04
CA THR A 137 19.05 -2.61 -10.80
C THR A 137 20.04 -3.63 -10.23
N GLY A 138 19.69 -4.34 -9.15
CA GLY A 138 20.52 -5.38 -8.53
C GLY A 138 21.76 -4.85 -7.79
N ARG A 139 21.98 -3.52 -7.75
CA ARG A 139 23.04 -2.93 -6.94
C ARG A 139 22.67 -2.99 -5.45
N PRO A 140 23.61 -3.35 -4.55
CA PRO A 140 23.30 -3.48 -3.13
C PRO A 140 23.19 -2.10 -2.47
N ALA A 141 21.96 -1.66 -2.20
CA ALA A 141 21.69 -0.40 -1.52
C ALA A 141 22.46 -0.29 -0.19
N PRO A 142 23.10 0.86 0.11
CA PRO A 142 23.70 1.08 1.42
C PRO A 142 22.59 0.92 2.48
N PRO A 143 22.80 0.07 3.50
CA PRO A 143 21.71 -0.53 4.27
C PRO A 143 20.82 0.54 4.91
N PRO A 144 19.49 0.41 4.84
CA PRO A 144 18.57 1.44 5.28
C PRO A 144 18.85 1.78 6.76
N PRO A 145 18.88 3.08 7.14
CA PRO A 145 19.42 3.52 8.42
C PRO A 145 18.76 2.81 9.61
N ARG A 146 17.48 2.45 9.51
CA ARG A 146 16.75 1.68 10.53
C ARG A 146 17.42 0.35 10.92
N LYS A 147 18.05 -0.39 9.99
CA LYS A 147 18.77 -1.63 10.31
C LYS A 147 20.17 -1.35 10.85
N ALA A 148 20.92 -0.43 10.22
CA ALA A 148 22.28 -0.09 10.64
C ALA A 148 22.35 0.64 11.99
N GLU A 149 21.40 1.55 12.26
CA GLU A 149 21.31 2.31 13.51
C GLU A 149 20.83 1.45 14.67
N ALA A 150 19.87 0.54 14.45
CA ALA A 150 19.46 -0.44 15.46
C ALA A 150 20.63 -1.37 15.84
N ALA A 151 21.38 -1.87 14.85
CA ALA A 151 22.58 -2.67 15.09
C ALA A 151 23.67 -1.87 15.83
N ARG A 152 23.95 -0.62 15.44
CA ARG A 152 24.88 0.28 16.16
C ARG A 152 24.44 0.54 17.60
N LYS A 153 23.16 0.81 17.85
CA LYS A 153 22.62 1.07 19.19
C LYS A 153 22.65 -0.19 20.07
N ALA A 154 22.36 -1.37 19.51
CA ALA A 154 22.51 -2.64 20.21
C ALA A 154 23.98 -2.92 20.57
N ALA A 155 24.91 -2.79 19.61
CA ALA A 155 26.34 -2.99 19.83
C ALA A 155 26.95 -1.98 20.81
N ALA A 156 26.53 -0.72 20.78
CA ALA A 156 26.95 0.30 21.75
C ALA A 156 26.45 -0.04 23.17
N ARG A 157 25.18 -0.44 23.31
CA ARG A 157 24.56 -0.80 24.59
C ARG A 157 25.15 -2.08 25.20
N ALA A 158 25.61 -3.01 24.37
CA ALA A 158 26.40 -4.17 24.81
C ALA A 158 27.79 -3.75 25.30
N LYS A 159 28.50 -2.88 24.56
CA LYS A 159 29.84 -2.39 24.97
C LYS A 159 29.82 -1.56 26.25
N SER A 160 28.78 -0.77 26.50
CA SER A 160 28.64 0.00 27.76
C SER A 160 28.40 -0.88 29.00
N ALA A 161 27.91 -2.11 28.84
CA ALA A 161 27.66 -3.01 29.96
C ALA A 161 28.92 -3.76 30.46
N ALA A 162 29.94 -3.90 29.61
CA ALA A 162 31.18 -4.64 29.92
C ALA A 162 32.27 -3.78 30.59
N GLY A 163 32.08 -2.46 30.71
CA GLY A 163 33.13 -1.51 31.12
C GLY A 163 33.24 -1.20 32.62
N ALA A 164 32.38 -1.77 33.48
CA ALA A 164 32.25 -1.37 34.88
C ALA A 164 32.51 -2.54 35.85
N GLY A 165 33.75 -3.04 35.94
CA GLY A 165 33.99 -4.27 36.69
C GLY A 165 35.43 -4.74 36.97
N ARG A 166 36.36 -3.87 37.38
CA ARG A 166 37.49 -4.23 38.28
C ARG A 166 38.45 -3.06 38.61
N SER A 167 38.51 -2.69 39.89
CA SER A 167 39.76 -2.62 40.65
C SER A 167 39.44 -2.68 42.15
N ALA A 168 40.30 -3.27 42.97
CA ALA A 168 40.06 -3.45 44.41
C ALA A 168 41.37 -3.63 45.20
N LYS A 169 41.32 -3.27 46.50
CA LYS A 169 42.45 -3.16 47.46
C LYS A 169 43.34 -1.93 47.20
N SER A 170 43.97 -1.32 48.22
CA SER A 170 44.24 -1.77 49.59
C SER A 170 44.28 -0.65 50.66
N ALA A 171 44.43 -1.06 51.94
CA ALA A 171 45.09 -0.34 53.05
C ALA A 171 44.45 0.91 53.71
N SER A 172 43.62 0.65 54.74
CA SER A 172 43.78 1.11 56.15
C SER A 172 44.36 2.50 56.48
N ARG A 173 43.54 3.35 57.16
CA ARG A 173 43.76 3.81 58.57
C ARG A 173 42.57 4.67 59.09
N LYS A 174 42.50 4.83 60.42
CA LYS A 174 41.80 5.82 61.32
C LYS A 174 40.88 6.90 60.68
N SER A 175 39.80 7.40 61.32
CA SER A 175 39.16 7.14 62.64
C SER A 175 37.93 8.06 62.85
N ALA A 176 36.98 7.68 63.73
CA ALA A 176 35.95 8.55 64.34
C ALA A 176 34.89 9.18 63.40
N SER A 177 33.71 9.65 63.84
CA SER A 177 32.89 9.37 65.05
C SER A 177 31.44 9.89 64.87
N LYS A 178 30.46 9.30 65.57
CA LYS A 178 29.06 9.79 65.76
C LYS A 178 28.20 9.97 64.49
N ALA A 179 26.86 9.94 64.53
CA ALA A 179 25.90 9.40 65.51
C ALA A 179 24.50 9.25 64.82
N THR A 180 23.56 8.56 65.50
CA THR A 180 22.08 8.78 65.50
C THR A 180 21.30 9.14 64.21
N ALA A 181 20.12 8.58 63.92
CA ALA A 181 19.32 7.52 64.56
C ALA A 181 18.14 7.11 63.64
N THR A 182 17.41 6.05 64.02
CA THR A 182 15.95 5.77 63.76
C THR A 182 15.33 6.15 62.39
N LYS A 183 14.81 5.23 61.55
CA LYS A 183 13.65 4.30 61.78
C LYS A 183 12.37 5.09 62.12
N LYS A 184 11.15 4.85 61.58
CA LYS A 184 10.48 3.59 61.21
C LYS A 184 9.18 3.85 60.38
N THR A 185 8.88 3.00 59.39
CA THR A 185 7.56 2.55 58.82
C THR A 185 6.29 3.44 58.76
N ALA A 186 5.55 3.26 57.63
CA ALA A 186 4.07 3.16 57.45
C ALA A 186 3.47 4.17 56.45
N GLY A 187 2.39 3.88 55.69
CA GLY A 187 1.77 2.58 55.40
C GLY A 187 0.23 2.53 55.49
N THR A 188 -0.51 3.07 54.51
CA THR A 188 -1.99 2.96 54.47
C THR A 188 -2.63 3.07 53.06
N LYS A 189 -3.84 2.52 52.96
CA LYS A 189 -4.91 2.64 51.92
C LYS A 189 -6.19 3.16 52.69
N PRO A 190 -7.43 3.33 52.16
CA PRO A 190 -7.98 3.25 50.80
C PRO A 190 -9.06 4.34 50.44
N ALA A 191 -9.95 4.04 49.46
CA ALA A 191 -11.30 4.62 49.20
C ALA A 191 -11.38 6.04 48.55
N ALA A 192 -12.02 6.27 47.39
CA ALA A 192 -13.47 6.31 47.01
C ALA A 192 -13.98 7.80 46.92
N ALA A 193 -15.08 8.22 46.25
CA ALA A 193 -16.19 7.55 45.55
C ALA A 193 -16.88 8.44 44.47
N ARG A 194 -17.77 7.84 43.62
CA ARG A 194 -19.03 8.35 42.96
C ARG A 194 -19.15 9.83 42.50
N GLY A 195 -19.51 10.14 41.23
CA GLY A 195 -20.87 10.11 40.62
C GLY A 195 -21.20 11.52 40.01
N LYS A 196 -22.16 11.86 39.13
CA LYS A 196 -23.33 11.28 38.38
C LYS A 196 -23.23 11.78 36.90
N ALA A 197 -23.94 11.37 35.82
CA ALA A 197 -25.27 10.80 35.48
C ALA A 197 -26.44 11.80 35.26
N ALA A 198 -26.70 12.19 33.99
CA ALA A 198 -27.93 12.80 33.39
C ALA A 198 -27.73 13.07 31.86
N THR A 199 -28.74 13.43 31.05
CA THR A 199 -29.74 12.55 30.37
C THR A 199 -30.46 13.30 29.21
N ALA A 200 -31.02 12.54 28.24
CA ALA A 200 -32.05 12.93 27.25
C ALA A 200 -31.69 13.90 26.09
N GLY A 201 -32.44 13.78 24.97
CA GLY A 201 -32.31 14.62 23.76
C GLY A 201 -32.66 13.90 22.45
N GLN A 202 -33.96 13.73 22.14
CA GLN A 202 -34.41 13.17 20.85
C GLN A 202 -34.67 14.28 19.82
N ALA A 203 -34.34 14.05 18.54
CA ALA A 203 -34.95 14.75 17.40
C ALA A 203 -34.85 13.89 16.12
N ALA A 204 -35.95 13.71 15.40
CA ALA A 204 -36.00 12.97 14.14
C ALA A 204 -36.44 13.87 12.98
N ALA A 205 -35.77 13.78 11.82
CA ALA A 205 -36.09 14.61 10.65
C ALA A 205 -36.01 13.84 9.31
N LYS A 206 -37.19 13.47 8.79
CA LYS A 206 -37.58 13.41 7.37
C LYS A 206 -36.59 12.80 6.36
N ARG A 207 -36.79 11.51 6.03
CA ARG A 207 -36.54 11.00 4.66
C ARG A 207 -37.67 11.50 3.73
N PRO A 208 -37.39 12.06 2.55
CA PRO A 208 -38.42 12.21 1.52
C PRO A 208 -38.81 10.84 0.95
N LYS A 209 -40.09 10.65 0.61
CA LYS A 209 -40.61 9.44 -0.04
C LYS A 209 -40.66 9.68 -1.55
N THR A 210 -40.03 8.81 -2.35
CA THR A 210 -40.35 8.69 -3.78
C THR A 210 -41.46 7.65 -3.97
N PRO A 211 -42.52 7.93 -4.76
CA PRO A 211 -43.55 6.95 -5.06
C PRO A 211 -43.10 5.96 -6.14
N ALA A 212 -43.55 4.71 -6.06
CA ALA A 212 -43.34 3.69 -7.08
C ALA A 212 -44.53 3.63 -8.05
N ALA A 213 -44.28 3.48 -9.36
CA ALA A 213 -45.33 3.49 -10.38
C ALA A 213 -45.08 2.49 -11.54
N LYS A 214 -45.40 1.21 -11.28
CA LYS A 214 -45.76 0.10 -12.20
C LYS A 214 -44.82 -0.30 -13.37
N PRO A 215 -44.95 -1.55 -13.90
CA PRO A 215 -44.08 -2.10 -14.95
C PRO A 215 -44.73 -2.17 -16.34
N ALA A 216 -43.88 -2.28 -17.37
CA ALA A 216 -44.05 -2.95 -18.68
C ALA A 216 -45.27 -2.61 -19.58
N PRO A 217 -45.09 -2.69 -20.92
CA PRO A 217 -45.45 -3.96 -21.55
C PRO A 217 -44.43 -4.45 -22.60
N ALA A 218 -44.37 -5.77 -22.80
CA ALA A 218 -43.66 -6.36 -23.94
C ALA A 218 -44.58 -6.42 -25.18
N LYS A 219 -44.01 -6.20 -26.38
CA LYS A 219 -44.68 -6.51 -27.65
C LYS A 219 -43.70 -7.14 -28.67
N THR A 220 -43.87 -8.47 -28.81
CA THR A 220 -43.97 -9.21 -30.10
C THR A 220 -42.96 -8.93 -31.22
N ALA A 221 -42.13 -9.94 -31.52
CA ALA A 221 -41.77 -10.28 -32.90
C ALA A 221 -43.01 -10.84 -33.65
N PRO A 222 -43.01 -10.91 -35.00
CA PRO A 222 -42.81 -12.25 -35.60
C PRO A 222 -42.15 -12.32 -37.00
N ALA A 223 -41.86 -13.56 -37.41
CA ALA A 223 -41.89 -14.12 -38.79
C ALA A 223 -40.80 -13.79 -39.86
N LYS A 224 -39.90 -14.76 -40.04
CA LYS A 224 -39.53 -15.47 -41.30
C LYS A 224 -39.54 -14.72 -42.66
N ARG A 225 -38.38 -14.74 -43.36
CA ARG A 225 -38.22 -15.16 -44.78
C ARG A 225 -36.73 -15.49 -45.10
N THR A 226 -36.35 -16.75 -45.30
CA THR A 226 -36.16 -17.50 -46.59
C THR A 226 -34.80 -17.36 -47.31
N LYS A 227 -33.92 -18.35 -47.05
CA LYS A 227 -33.30 -19.29 -48.02
C LYS A 227 -32.51 -18.75 -49.26
N ALA A 228 -31.17 -18.77 -49.15
CA ALA A 228 -30.19 -19.19 -50.18
C ALA A 228 -28.90 -19.64 -49.43
N ALA A 229 -28.14 -20.70 -49.72
CA ALA A 229 -27.86 -21.55 -50.90
C ALA A 229 -26.71 -21.05 -51.82
N GLY A 230 -25.67 -21.87 -51.99
CA GLY A 230 -24.34 -21.55 -52.56
C GLY A 230 -23.24 -21.69 -51.50
N VAL A 231 -22.40 -22.73 -51.39
CA VAL A 231 -21.82 -23.76 -52.30
C VAL A 231 -20.64 -23.26 -53.16
N ALA A 232 -19.54 -24.03 -53.14
CA ALA A 232 -18.31 -23.92 -53.96
C ALA A 232 -17.41 -22.68 -53.69
N SER A 233 -16.08 -22.73 -53.87
CA SER A 233 -15.13 -23.87 -54.00
C SER A 233 -13.73 -23.44 -53.53
N SER A 234 -12.86 -24.42 -53.25
CA SER A 234 -11.43 -24.22 -53.00
C SER A 234 -10.61 -24.00 -54.28
N ALA A 235 -9.64 -23.09 -54.20
CA ALA A 235 -8.39 -23.06 -54.97
C ALA A 235 -7.33 -22.40 -54.06
N SER A 236 -6.14 -22.94 -53.76
CA SER A 236 -5.23 -23.87 -54.45
C SER A 236 -4.49 -23.28 -55.65
N THR A 237 -3.44 -22.51 -55.37
CA THR A 237 -2.28 -22.34 -56.27
C THR A 237 -0.99 -22.44 -55.47
N ARG A 238 -0.17 -23.46 -55.77
CA ARG A 238 1.24 -23.54 -55.39
C ARG A 238 2.08 -22.79 -56.44
N ARG A 239 3.07 -22.00 -56.00
CA ARG A 239 4.51 -21.98 -56.41
C ARG A 239 5.14 -20.70 -55.85
N ASN A 240 6.33 -20.67 -55.23
CA ASN A 240 7.58 -21.45 -55.37
C ASN A 240 8.47 -20.99 -56.53
N LYS A 241 9.14 -19.86 -56.34
CA LYS A 241 10.61 -19.80 -56.38
C LYS A 241 11.12 -18.70 -55.45
#